data_AF-A0A7V3CGR4-F1
#
_entry.id   AF-A0A7V3CGR4-F1
#
_cell.length_a   1.000
_cell.length_b   1.000
_cell.length_c   1.000
_cell.angle_alpha   90.00
_cell.angle_beta   90.00
_cell.angle_gamma   90.00
#
_symmetry.space_group_name_H-M   'P 1'
#
loop_
_entity.id
_entity.type
_entity.pdbx_description
1 polymer ?
#
loop_
_entity_poly.entity_id
_entity_poly.type
_entity_poly.pdbx_seq_one_letter_code
_entity_poly.pdbx_strand_id
1 'polypeptide(L)'
;MSPKIKLCKEAGCNNQQTTSGFCRLHYLKNWRKIQTDKKRKAAKNLNKYIESIVRSNPDRAQRALKDNLRDESTFERSMEEVFYGDSLREVMADLGYREDLDTMIGSIKIDEDF
;
A
#
# COMPACT_ATOMS: atom_id res chain seq x y z
N MET A 1 13.92 -19.17 -17.90
CA MET A 1 14.88 -18.42 -17.06
C MET A 1 14.56 -18.72 -15.61
N SER A 2 15.55 -19.13 -14.80
CA SER A 2 15.34 -19.38 -13.38
C SER A 2 15.02 -18.07 -12.63
N PRO A 3 14.07 -18.06 -11.68
CA PRO A 3 13.72 -16.85 -10.95
C PRO A 3 14.94 -16.35 -10.15
N LYS A 4 15.28 -15.06 -10.30
CA LYS A 4 16.38 -14.43 -9.55
C LYS A 4 16.00 -14.34 -8.07
N ILE A 5 16.74 -15.05 -7.22
CA ILE A 5 16.57 -14.98 -5.76
C ILE A 5 17.03 -13.60 -5.29
N LYS A 6 16.13 -12.88 -4.61
CA LYS A 6 16.45 -11.60 -3.98
C LYS A 6 16.93 -11.84 -2.54
N LEU A 7 17.98 -11.14 -2.12
CA LEU A 7 18.60 -11.28 -0.80
C LEU A 7 18.00 -10.30 0.21
N CYS A 8 18.11 -10.64 1.49
CA CYS A 8 17.71 -9.80 2.60
C CYS A 8 18.44 -8.44 2.59
N LYS A 9 17.72 -7.35 2.87
CA LYS A 9 18.26 -5.99 2.96
C LYS A 9 19.15 -5.72 4.18
N GLU A 10 19.08 -6.54 5.23
CA GLU A 10 19.96 -6.40 6.39
C GLU A 10 21.42 -6.63 5.98
N ALA A 11 22.30 -5.68 6.33
CA ALA A 11 23.72 -5.77 6.02
C ALA A 11 24.34 -7.06 6.57
N GLY A 12 25.08 -7.77 5.71
CA GLY A 12 25.70 -9.06 6.06
C GLY A 12 24.75 -10.26 6.08
N CYS A 13 23.48 -10.11 5.70
CA CYS A 13 22.55 -11.23 5.62
C CYS A 13 22.43 -11.78 4.20
N ASN A 14 22.86 -13.02 4.00
CA ASN A 14 22.75 -13.72 2.70
C ASN A 14 21.50 -14.59 2.56
N ASN A 15 20.54 -14.47 3.50
CA ASN A 15 19.29 -15.22 3.42
C ASN A 15 18.40 -14.66 2.30
N GLN A 16 17.60 -15.55 1.71
CA GLN A 16 16.55 -15.15 0.78
C GLN A 16 15.56 -14.20 1.47
N GLN A 17 15.20 -13.12 0.78
CA GLN A 17 14.15 -12.23 1.25
C GLN A 17 12.79 -12.92 1.13
N THR A 18 11.91 -12.70 2.11
CA THR A 18 10.54 -13.21 2.11
C THR A 18 9.53 -12.07 2.09
N THR A 19 9.69 -11.06 2.96
CA THR A 19 8.67 -10.04 3.20
C THR A 19 9.31 -8.67 3.37
N SER A 20 8.78 -7.64 2.71
CA SER A 20 9.27 -6.25 2.79
C SER A 20 10.78 -6.08 2.50
N GLY A 21 11.38 -7.02 1.76
CA GLY A 21 12.82 -7.04 1.45
C GLY A 21 13.71 -7.62 2.56
N PHE A 22 13.15 -8.24 3.60
CA PHE A 22 13.90 -8.91 4.65
C PHE A 22 13.66 -10.42 4.61
N CYS A 23 14.60 -11.20 5.14
CA CYS A 23 14.33 -12.59 5.50
C CYS A 23 13.37 -12.63 6.72
N ARG A 24 12.75 -13.79 6.98
CA ARG A 24 11.75 -13.94 8.05
C ARG A 24 12.22 -13.41 9.41
N LEU A 25 13.47 -13.69 9.79
CA LEU A 25 14.04 -13.24 11.07
C LEU A 25 14.20 -11.71 11.10
N HIS A 26 14.81 -11.13 10.07
CA HIS A 26 15.03 -9.69 10.02
C HIS A 26 13.74 -8.90 9.79
N TYR A 27 12.70 -9.50 9.20
CA TYR A 27 11.37 -8.91 9.16
C TYR A 27 10.80 -8.76 10.58
N LEU A 28 10.83 -9.82 11.39
CA LEU A 28 10.35 -9.78 12.79
C LEU A 28 11.15 -8.80 13.65
N LYS A 29 12.48 -8.81 13.52
CA LYS A 29 13.38 -7.85 14.19
C LYS A 29 13.00 -6.40 13.87
N ASN A 30 12.71 -6.12 12.60
CA ASN A 30 12.39 -4.77 12.12
C ASN A 30 10.88 -4.45 12.12
N TRP A 31 10.01 -5.35 12.59
CA TRP A 31 8.55 -5.25 12.38
C TRP A 31 7.97 -3.93 12.88
N ARG A 32 8.29 -3.52 14.11
CA ARG A 32 7.80 -2.24 14.65
C ARG A 32 8.21 -1.05 13.80
N LYS A 33 9.46 -1.02 13.32
CA LYS A 33 9.98 0.04 12.45
C LYS A 33 9.26 0.04 11.10
N ILE A 34 9.09 -1.14 10.50
CA ILE A 34 8.35 -1.31 9.24
C ILE A 34 6.93 -0.78 9.38
N GLN A 35 6.22 -1.12 10.46
CA GLN A 35 4.86 -0.67 10.69
C GLN A 35 4.77 0.85 10.91
N THR A 36 5.70 1.43 11.67
CA THR A 36 5.78 2.89 11.85
C THR A 36 6.05 3.61 10.52
N ASP A 37 6.97 3.08 9.72
CA ASP A 37 7.28 3.64 8.40
C ASP A 37 6.08 3.54 7.44
N LYS A 38 5.36 2.41 7.44
CA LYS A 38 4.09 2.24 6.70
C LYS A 38 3.05 3.29 7.09
N LYS A 39 2.79 3.46 8.40
CA LYS A 39 1.86 4.48 8.91
C LYS A 39 2.26 5.90 8.51
N ARG A 40 3.56 6.23 8.63
CA ARG A 40 4.09 7.54 8.23
C ARG A 40 3.90 7.80 6.73
N LYS A 41 4.18 6.80 5.89
CA LYS A 41 3.96 6.90 4.44
C LYS A 41 2.47 7.08 4.10
N ALA A 42 1.61 6.29 4.72
CA ALA A 42 0.15 6.40 4.54
C ALA A 42 -0.36 7.81 4.88
N ALA A 43 0.05 8.36 6.03
CA ALA A 43 -0.28 9.72 6.43
C ALA A 43 0.24 10.77 5.43
N LYS A 44 1.48 10.61 4.94
CA LYS A 44 2.06 11.50 3.91
C LYS A 44 1.25 11.46 2.62
N ASN A 45 0.83 10.27 2.17
CA ASN A 45 0.05 10.11 0.96
C ASN A 45 -1.36 10.70 1.12
N LEU A 46 -2.00 10.51 2.28
CA LEU A 46 -3.27 11.15 2.58
C LEU A 46 -3.16 12.68 2.55
N ASN A 47 -2.09 13.25 3.13
CA ASN A 47 -1.86 14.69 3.08
C ASN A 47 -1.68 15.19 1.63
N LYS A 48 -0.89 14.50 0.81
CA LYS A 48 -0.74 14.83 -0.63
C LYS A 48 -2.10 14.86 -1.34
N TYR A 49 -2.95 13.87 -1.07
CA TYR A 49 -4.30 13.80 -1.63
C TYR A 49 -5.16 14.98 -1.19
N ILE A 50 -5.22 15.26 0.11
CA ILE A 50 -5.99 16.39 0.66
C ILE A 50 -5.49 17.71 0.06
N GLU A 51 -4.18 17.94 0.00
CA GLU A 51 -3.58 19.14 -0.59
C GLU A 51 -3.97 19.32 -2.07
N SER A 52 -4.02 18.22 -2.84
CA SER A 52 -4.43 18.27 -4.24
C SER A 52 -5.89 18.70 -4.39
N ILE A 53 -6.79 18.16 -3.56
CA ILE A 53 -8.21 18.51 -3.56
C ILE A 53 -8.43 19.96 -3.13
N VAL A 54 -7.75 20.39 -2.06
CA VAL A 54 -7.82 21.77 -1.56
C VAL A 54 -7.31 22.76 -2.61
N ARG A 55 -6.19 22.44 -3.29
CA ARG A 55 -5.63 23.29 -4.34
C ARG A 55 -6.57 23.43 -5.54
N SER A 56 -7.20 22.33 -5.94
CA SER A 56 -8.07 22.29 -7.13
C SER A 56 -9.45 22.90 -6.87
N ASN A 57 -9.91 22.90 -5.62
CA ASN A 57 -11.22 23.39 -5.23
C ASN A 57 -11.18 24.13 -3.88
N PRO A 58 -10.52 25.29 -3.77
CA PRO A 58 -10.33 25.97 -2.48
C PRO A 58 -11.68 26.32 -1.80
N ASP A 59 -12.65 26.81 -2.57
CA ASP A 59 -13.96 27.22 -2.03
C ASP A 59 -14.92 26.03 -1.74
N ARG A 60 -14.60 24.84 -2.24
CA ARG A 60 -15.45 23.64 -2.15
C ARG A 60 -14.71 22.39 -1.68
N ALA A 61 -13.53 22.55 -1.10
CA ALA A 61 -12.66 21.44 -0.74
C ALA A 61 -13.37 20.43 0.16
N GLN A 62 -14.16 20.91 1.13
CA GLN A 62 -14.94 20.05 2.02
C GLN A 62 -16.00 19.22 1.26
N ARG A 63 -16.65 19.80 0.25
CA ARG A 63 -17.65 19.08 -0.57
C ARG A 63 -16.96 18.07 -1.49
N ALA A 64 -15.89 18.47 -2.17
CA ALA A 64 -15.10 17.58 -3.02
C ALA A 64 -14.53 16.38 -2.24
N LEU A 65 -14.02 16.60 -1.02
CA LEU A 65 -13.56 15.51 -0.15
C LEU A 65 -14.70 14.57 0.23
N LYS A 66 -15.86 15.10 0.60
CA LYS A 66 -17.04 14.29 0.97
C LYS A 66 -17.56 13.47 -0.21
N ASP A 67 -17.65 14.08 -1.39
CA ASP A 67 -18.15 13.41 -2.59
C ASP A 67 -17.18 12.30 -3.03
N ASN A 68 -15.87 12.55 -2.98
CA ASN A 68 -14.86 11.55 -3.30
C ASN A 68 -14.82 10.38 -2.30
N LEU A 69 -15.12 10.60 -1.02
CA LEU A 69 -15.16 9.53 -0.01
C LEU A 69 -16.49 8.74 -0.03
N ARG A 70 -17.51 9.24 -0.73
CA ARG A 70 -18.85 8.63 -0.74
C ARG A 70 -18.97 7.49 -1.74
N ASP A 71 -18.13 7.49 -2.77
CA ASP A 71 -18.15 6.52 -3.87
C ASP A 71 -16.73 6.02 -4.18
N GLU A 72 -16.55 4.71 -4.13
CA GLU A 72 -15.24 4.04 -4.31
C GLU A 72 -14.66 4.29 -5.71
N SER A 73 -15.50 4.27 -6.75
CA SER A 73 -15.05 4.52 -8.12
C SER A 73 -14.56 5.96 -8.34
N THR A 74 -15.21 6.92 -7.67
CA THR A 74 -14.83 8.33 -7.69
C THR A 74 -13.55 8.56 -6.90
N PHE A 75 -13.39 7.87 -5.77
CA PHE A 75 -12.15 7.89 -4.99
C PHE A 75 -10.97 7.36 -5.81
N GLU A 76 -11.10 6.20 -6.44
CA GLU A 76 -10.06 5.57 -7.25
C GLU A 76 -9.62 6.47 -8.41
N ARG A 77 -10.56 7.06 -9.15
CA ARG A 77 -10.26 7.99 -10.25
C ARG A 77 -9.52 9.23 -9.76
N SER A 78 -9.98 9.85 -8.67
CA SER A 78 -9.29 11.01 -8.08
C SER A 78 -7.91 10.67 -7.52
N MET A 79 -7.72 9.47 -6.98
CA MET A 79 -6.40 9.01 -6.55
C MET A 79 -5.46 8.76 -7.73
N GLU A 80 -5.95 8.13 -8.80
CA GLU A 80 -5.15 7.87 -9.99
C GLU A 80 -4.59 9.16 -10.56
N GLU A 81 -5.44 10.19 -10.71
CA GLU A 81 -5.07 11.56 -11.10
C GLU A 81 -3.95 12.17 -10.24
N VAL A 82 -3.98 11.94 -8.91
CA VAL A 82 -3.01 12.51 -7.95
C VAL A 82 -1.70 11.74 -7.91
N PHE A 83 -1.76 10.42 -8.12
CA PHE A 83 -0.61 9.52 -7.96
C PHE A 83 -0.06 9.01 -9.30
N TYR A 84 -0.45 9.57 -10.46
CA TYR A 84 0.07 9.17 -11.79
C TYR A 84 1.60 9.07 -11.88
N GLY A 85 2.36 9.83 -11.07
CA GLY A 85 3.83 9.78 -11.00
C GLY A 85 4.43 8.82 -9.95
N ASP A 86 3.76 8.62 -8.80
CA ASP A 86 4.10 7.61 -7.80
C ASP A 86 3.12 6.44 -8.05
N SER A 87 3.47 5.51 -8.95
CA SER A 87 2.60 4.38 -9.38
C SER A 87 1.51 4.06 -8.37
N LEU A 88 0.24 4.32 -8.70
CA LEU A 88 -0.92 4.06 -7.82
C LEU A 88 -0.86 2.65 -7.21
N ARG A 89 -0.33 1.70 -7.98
CA ARG A 89 -0.07 0.32 -7.58
C ARG A 89 0.95 0.19 -6.44
N GLU A 90 2.01 1.01 -6.43
CA GLU A 90 3.01 1.09 -5.36
C GLU A 90 2.43 1.71 -4.08
N VAL A 91 1.60 2.75 -4.22
CA VAL A 91 0.87 3.36 -3.10
C VAL A 91 -0.13 2.38 -2.49
N MET A 92 -0.92 1.69 -3.31
CA MET A 92 -1.86 0.65 -2.87
C MET A 92 -1.13 -0.54 -2.23
N ALA A 93 0.04 -0.92 -2.75
CA ALA A 93 0.87 -1.97 -2.16
C ALA A 93 1.43 -1.55 -0.78
N ASP A 94 1.88 -0.29 -0.63
CA ASP A 94 2.34 0.26 0.65
C ASP A 94 1.20 0.35 1.69
N LEU A 95 -0.04 0.58 1.25
CA LEU A 95 -1.25 0.59 2.08
C LEU A 95 -1.76 -0.81 2.46
N GLY A 96 -1.12 -1.88 1.99
CA GLY A 96 -1.49 -3.26 2.35
C GLY A 96 -2.73 -3.81 1.63
N TYR A 97 -3.41 -2.99 0.83
CA TYR A 97 -4.68 -3.37 0.18
C TYR A 97 -4.58 -4.61 -0.71
N ARG A 98 -3.41 -4.86 -1.33
CA ARG A 98 -3.25 -5.96 -2.30
C ARG A 98 -2.67 -7.25 -1.70
N GLU A 99 -1.70 -7.15 -0.77
CA GLU A 99 -1.15 -8.33 -0.08
C GLU A 99 -2.19 -8.97 0.84
N ASP A 100 -3.02 -8.15 1.50
CA ASP A 100 -4.02 -8.65 2.45
C ASP A 100 -5.24 -9.26 1.72
N LEU A 101 -5.65 -8.73 0.56
CA LEU A 101 -6.73 -9.29 -0.26
C LEU A 101 -6.34 -10.61 -0.92
N ASP A 102 -5.15 -10.73 -1.54
CA ASP A 102 -4.71 -12.00 -2.14
C ASP A 102 -4.48 -13.08 -1.06
N THR A 103 -4.02 -12.67 0.13
CA THR A 103 -3.88 -13.58 1.28
C THR A 103 -5.25 -13.96 1.87
N MET A 104 -6.21 -13.03 1.91
CA MET A 104 -7.59 -13.30 2.34
C MET A 104 -8.33 -14.20 1.33
N ILE A 105 -8.22 -13.93 0.03
CA ILE A 105 -8.78 -14.74 -1.05
C ILE A 105 -8.14 -16.14 -1.08
N GLY A 106 -6.82 -16.23 -0.88
CA GLY A 106 -6.11 -17.52 -0.80
C GLY A 106 -6.37 -18.31 0.50
N SER A 107 -6.90 -17.67 1.54
CA SER A 107 -7.28 -18.32 2.81
C SER A 107 -8.78 -18.61 2.94
N ILE A 108 -9.60 -18.13 2.00
CA ILE A 108 -10.94 -18.68 1.76
C ILE A 108 -10.72 -20.07 1.16
N LYS A 109 -10.64 -21.07 2.04
CA LYS A 109 -10.90 -22.46 1.64
C LYS A 109 -12.34 -22.50 1.15
N ILE A 110 -12.54 -22.61 -0.16
CA ILE A 110 -13.78 -23.17 -0.67
C ILE A 110 -13.70 -24.63 -0.24
N ASP A 111 -14.45 -25.00 0.79
CA ASP A 111 -14.73 -26.42 1.05
C ASP A 111 -15.53 -26.90 -0.17
N GLU A 112 -14.84 -27.43 -1.17
CA GLU A 112 -15.47 -28.27 -2.18
C GLU A 112 -15.79 -29.61 -1.53
N ASP A 113 -16.92 -29.66 -0.84
CA ASP A 113 -17.65 -30.89 -0.53
C ASP A 113 -19.11 -30.53 -0.19
N PHE A 114 -19.96 -30.48 -1.23
CA PHE A 114 -21.29 -31.13 -1.40
C PHE A 114 -22.12 -30.45 -2.50
#